data_AF-A0A847JUP6-F1
#
_entry.id   AF-A0A847JUP6-F1
#
_cell.length_a   1.000
_cell.length_b   1.000
_cell.length_c   1.000
_cell.angle_alpha   90.00
_cell.angle_beta   90.00
_cell.angle_gamma   90.00
#
_symmetry.space_group_name_H-M   'P 1'
#
loop_
_entity.id
_entity.type
_entity.pdbx_description
1 polymer ?
#
loop_
_entity_poly.entity_id
_entity_poly.type
_entity_poly.pdbx_seq_one_letter_code
_entity_poly.pdbx_strand_id
1 'polypeptide(L)'
;MRCPSCRADNEEGAAFCATCAAPLTQYADRAIVDADPERTARRLAELGRQPAVVPVMAAADITCGIWFIASAFRAILSRPRLTEDATNYLVHAFGGLQAVLVGAVMLPIAAGMFVLAFGCITQRSWAWYANAGILGIAALLALSRYSVHRFVSMAAFAAVVGLAYAWLQPAVRRWYGTDTTVG
;
A
#
# COMPACT_ATOMS: atom_id res chain seq x y z
N MET A 1 -24.55 -1.88 13.28
CA MET A 1 -23.41 -1.85 14.24
C MET A 1 -23.77 -1.07 15.51
N ARG A 2 -23.20 -1.41 16.68
CA ARG A 2 -23.47 -0.67 17.93
C ARG A 2 -22.45 0.43 18.18
N CYS A 3 -22.93 1.61 18.57
CA CYS A 3 -22.06 2.73 18.93
C CYS A 3 -21.26 2.42 20.21
N PRO A 4 -19.93 2.59 20.23
CA PRO A 4 -19.11 2.34 21.42
C PRO A 4 -19.36 3.35 22.55
N SER A 5 -19.87 4.55 22.22
CA SER A 5 -20.14 5.62 23.20
C SER A 5 -21.51 5.46 23.87
N CYS A 6 -22.60 5.38 23.09
CA CYS A 6 -23.97 5.36 23.63
C CYS A 6 -24.70 4.02 23.50
N ARG A 7 -24.07 3.02 22.86
CA ARG A 7 -24.63 1.67 22.61
C ARG A 7 -25.89 1.61 21.73
N ALA A 8 -26.30 2.71 21.11
CA ALA A 8 -27.39 2.72 20.13
C ALA A 8 -27.05 1.84 18.91
N ASP A 9 -28.08 1.20 18.34
CA ASP A 9 -27.96 0.47 17.08
C ASP A 9 -27.97 1.45 15.90
N ASN A 10 -27.01 1.31 15.00
CA ASN A 10 -26.83 2.14 13.81
C ASN A 10 -26.75 1.27 12.55
N GLU A 11 -27.09 1.84 11.39
CA GLU A 11 -26.94 1.17 10.09
C GLU A 11 -25.49 0.73 9.83
N GLU A 12 -25.33 -0.35 9.08
CA GLU A 12 -24.02 -0.84 8.67
C GLU A 12 -23.36 0.16 7.71
N GLY A 13 -22.14 0.59 8.05
CA GLY A 13 -21.41 1.60 7.28
C GLY A 13 -21.69 3.06 7.68
N ALA A 14 -22.52 3.31 8.69
CA ALA A 14 -22.74 4.66 9.21
C ALA A 14 -21.44 5.31 9.70
N ALA A 15 -21.17 6.55 9.28
CA ALA A 15 -19.97 7.30 9.67
C ALA A 15 -20.03 7.79 11.12
N PHE A 16 -21.21 8.23 11.56
CA PHE A 16 -21.49 8.77 12.89
C PHE A 16 -22.70 8.08 13.50
N CYS A 17 -22.79 8.11 14.83
CA CYS A 17 -23.95 7.61 15.53
C CYS A 17 -25.15 8.55 15.35
N ALA A 18 -26.30 8.03 14.91
CA ALA A 18 -27.52 8.82 14.75
C ALA A 18 -28.06 9.41 16.07
N THR A 19 -27.70 8.81 17.21
CA THR A 19 -28.18 9.22 18.53
C THR A 19 -27.26 10.22 19.23
N CYS A 20 -25.95 9.96 19.25
CA CYS A 20 -24.99 10.79 20.00
C CYS A 20 -23.97 11.53 19.13
N ALA A 21 -24.06 11.41 17.80
CA ALA A 21 -23.11 11.96 16.84
C ALA A 21 -21.65 11.51 17.04
N ALA A 22 -21.38 10.48 17.85
CA ALA A 22 -20.03 9.96 18.03
C ALA A 22 -19.52 9.32 16.73
N PRO A 23 -18.25 9.52 16.36
CA PRO A 23 -17.67 8.93 15.17
C PRO A 23 -17.62 7.40 15.31
N LEU A 24 -18.19 6.70 14.34
CA LEU A 24 -18.21 5.24 14.27
C LEU A 24 -17.06 4.71 13.41
N THR A 25 -16.42 5.57 12.64
CA THR A 25 -15.32 5.26 11.74
C THR A 25 -14.13 6.18 12.01
N GLN A 26 -12.92 5.72 11.71
CA GLN A 26 -11.72 6.54 11.92
C GLN A 26 -11.67 7.79 11.05
N TYR A 27 -12.34 7.79 9.88
CA TYR A 27 -12.44 8.97 9.04
C TYR A 27 -13.43 10.00 9.61
N ALA A 28 -14.52 9.54 10.24
CA ALA A 28 -15.52 10.41 10.86
C ALA A 28 -14.96 11.17 12.06
N ASP A 29 -14.06 10.54 12.83
CA ASP A 29 -13.37 11.18 13.97
C ASP A 29 -12.54 12.41 13.55
N ARG A 30 -12.18 12.49 12.27
CA ARG A 30 -11.38 13.58 11.69
C ARG A 30 -12.20 14.54 10.85
N ALA A 31 -13.48 14.26 10.61
CA ALA A 31 -14.34 15.17 9.87
C ALA A 31 -14.67 16.35 10.79
N ILE A 32 -14.22 17.54 10.41
CA ILE A 32 -14.64 18.79 11.06
C ILE A 32 -16.15 18.88 10.87
N VAL A 33 -16.91 18.75 11.96
CA VAL A 33 -18.35 18.96 11.98
C VAL A 33 -18.54 20.47 11.80
N ASP A 34 -18.89 20.86 10.58
CA ASP A 34 -19.24 22.25 10.30
C ASP A 34 -20.55 22.58 11.03
N ALA A 35 -20.73 23.85 11.41
CA ALA A 35 -21.99 24.33 12.00
C ALA A 35 -23.20 24.12 11.08
N ASP A 36 -22.96 23.94 9.78
CA ASP A 36 -23.97 23.57 8.79
C ASP A 36 -24.04 22.03 8.64
N PRO A 37 -25.16 21.40 9.08
CA PRO A 37 -25.34 19.96 8.98
C PRO A 37 -25.43 19.48 7.53
N GLU A 38 -25.93 20.29 6.58
CA GLU A 38 -26.01 19.89 5.17
C GLU A 38 -24.60 19.80 4.56
N ARG A 39 -23.72 20.74 4.90
CA ARG A 39 -22.33 20.74 4.43
C ARG A 39 -21.56 19.53 4.95
N THR A 40 -21.77 19.18 6.23
CA THR A 40 -21.20 17.98 6.84
C THR A 40 -21.73 16.71 6.18
N ALA A 41 -23.05 16.63 5.92
CA ALA A 41 -23.66 15.50 5.23
C ALA A 41 -23.11 15.33 3.80
N ARG A 42 -22.91 16.42 3.05
CA ARG A 42 -22.29 16.36 1.71
C ARG A 42 -20.85 15.89 1.76
N ARG A 43 -20.03 16.40 2.69
CA ARG A 43 -18.64 15.94 2.89
C ARG A 43 -18.58 14.46 3.24
N LEU A 44 -19.48 13.96 4.08
CA LEU A 44 -19.57 12.54 4.42
C LEU A 44 -19.98 11.68 3.23
N ALA A 45 -20.96 12.14 2.44
CA ALA A 45 -21.37 11.44 1.22
C ALA A 45 -20.22 11.35 0.21
N GLU A 46 -19.38 12.38 0.11
CA GLU A 46 -18.17 12.37 -0.71
C GLU A 46 -17.12 11.39 -0.16
N LEU A 47 -16.86 11.37 1.15
CA LEU A 47 -15.91 10.46 1.80
C LEU A 47 -16.35 8.99 1.71
N GLY A 48 -17.66 8.73 1.67
CA GLY A 48 -18.22 7.40 1.49
C GLY A 48 -17.89 6.78 0.12
N ARG A 49 -17.57 7.59 -0.90
CA ARG A 49 -17.11 7.10 -2.20
C ARG A 49 -15.60 6.87 -2.17
N GLN A 50 -15.20 5.62 -2.06
CA GLN A 50 -13.79 5.22 -2.18
C GLN A 50 -13.23 5.60 -3.56
N PRO A 51 -12.12 6.35 -3.65
CA PRO A 51 -11.46 6.63 -4.94
C PRO A 51 -10.98 5.34 -5.61
N ALA A 52 -11.21 5.20 -6.92
CA ALA A 52 -10.86 3.99 -7.68
C ALA A 52 -9.36 3.65 -7.65
N VAL A 53 -8.48 4.64 -7.43
CA VAL A 53 -7.04 4.41 -7.30
C VAL A 53 -6.65 3.65 -6.03
N VAL A 54 -7.48 3.68 -4.98
CA VAL A 54 -7.19 2.99 -3.71
C VAL A 54 -7.11 1.47 -3.87
N PRO A 55 -8.13 0.78 -4.43
CA PRO A 55 -8.02 -0.65 -4.68
C PRO A 55 -6.92 -0.99 -5.70
N VAL A 56 -6.66 -0.12 -6.68
CA VAL A 56 -5.56 -0.31 -7.65
C VAL A 56 -4.20 -0.28 -6.94
N MET A 57 -3.97 0.67 -6.05
CA MET A 57 -2.74 0.75 -5.25
C MET A 57 -2.58 -0.46 -4.33
N ALA A 58 -3.65 -0.84 -3.61
CA ALA A 58 -3.60 -2.02 -2.75
C ALA A 58 -3.30 -3.30 -3.53
N ALA A 59 -3.87 -3.45 -4.73
CA ALA A 59 -3.56 -4.57 -5.63
C ALA A 59 -2.10 -4.52 -6.11
N ALA A 60 -1.58 -3.34 -6.44
CA ALA A 60 -0.16 -3.16 -6.79
C ALA A 60 0.76 -3.56 -5.64
N ASP A 61 0.44 -3.16 -4.41
CA ASP A 61 1.19 -3.50 -3.21
C ASP A 61 1.20 -5.02 -2.98
N ILE A 62 0.03 -5.67 -3.05
CA ILE A 62 -0.11 -7.13 -2.95
C ILE A 62 0.70 -7.84 -4.04
N THR A 63 0.60 -7.38 -5.29
CA THR A 63 1.32 -7.98 -6.42
C THR A 63 2.83 -7.88 -6.23
N CYS A 64 3.33 -6.74 -5.77
CA CYS A 64 4.73 -6.56 -5.39
C CYS A 64 5.13 -7.51 -4.26
N GLY A 65 4.32 -7.64 -3.20
CA GLY A 65 4.57 -8.56 -2.09
C GLY A 65 4.68 -10.02 -2.55
N ILE A 66 3.76 -10.47 -3.40
CA ILE A 66 3.79 -11.82 -4.01
C ILE A 66 5.07 -11.99 -4.85
N TRP A 67 5.44 -10.99 -5.65
CA TRP A 67 6.64 -11.05 -6.48
C TRP A 67 7.92 -11.20 -5.63
N PHE A 68 8.02 -10.48 -4.51
CA PHE A 68 9.15 -10.60 -3.58
C PHE A 68 9.23 -12.00 -2.95
N ILE A 69 8.10 -12.54 -2.51
CA ILE A 69 8.01 -13.92 -1.99
C ILE A 69 8.46 -14.92 -3.06
N ALA A 70 7.89 -14.82 -4.27
CA ALA A 70 8.22 -15.73 -5.37
C ALA A 70 9.71 -15.66 -5.74
N SER A 71 10.31 -14.47 -5.70
CA SER A 71 11.73 -14.27 -5.96
C SER A 71 12.62 -14.88 -4.87
N ALA A 72 12.23 -14.77 -3.60
CA ALA A 72 12.92 -15.43 -2.49
C ALA A 72 12.87 -16.95 -2.63
N PHE A 73 11.68 -17.52 -2.89
CA PHE A 73 11.53 -18.96 -3.13
C PHE A 73 12.33 -19.42 -4.34
N ARG A 74 12.32 -18.67 -5.45
CA ARG A 74 13.13 -19.00 -6.63
C ARG A 74 14.61 -19.08 -6.28
N ALA A 75 15.14 -18.13 -5.51
CA ALA A 75 16.55 -18.14 -5.08
C ALA A 75 16.87 -19.34 -4.17
N ILE A 76 15.94 -19.78 -3.33
CA ILE A 76 16.09 -20.96 -2.48
C ILE A 76 16.03 -22.25 -3.32
N LEU A 77 15.13 -22.32 -4.30
CA LEU A 77 14.94 -23.50 -5.15
C LEU A 77 16.04 -23.64 -6.21
N SER A 78 16.64 -22.54 -6.67
CA SER A 78 17.73 -22.54 -7.65
C SER A 78 19.11 -22.85 -7.04
N ARG A 79 19.16 -23.36 -5.79
CA ARG A 79 20.42 -23.72 -5.15
C ARG A 79 21.10 -24.85 -5.93
N PRO A 80 22.39 -24.71 -6.30
CA PRO A 80 23.13 -25.79 -6.92
C PRO A 80 23.20 -26.97 -5.95
N ARG A 81 22.93 -28.19 -6.43
CA ARG A 81 23.04 -29.43 -5.62
C ARG A 81 24.49 -29.88 -5.53
N LEU A 82 24.88 -30.53 -4.43
CA LEU A 82 26.20 -31.16 -4.32
C LEU A 82 26.33 -32.25 -5.39
N THR A 83 27.43 -32.26 -6.13
CA THR A 83 27.76 -33.37 -7.04
C THR A 83 28.24 -34.56 -6.22
N GLU A 84 28.11 -35.78 -6.76
CA GLU A 84 28.52 -37.01 -6.07
C GLU A 84 30.00 -36.99 -5.65
N ASP A 85 30.86 -36.40 -6.48
CA ASP A 85 32.29 -36.26 -6.19
C ASP A 85 32.63 -35.16 -5.17
N ALA A 86 31.63 -34.45 -4.64
CA ALA A 86 31.78 -33.30 -3.73
C ALA A 86 32.70 -32.16 -4.22
N THR A 87 33.11 -32.15 -5.49
CA THR A 87 34.02 -31.15 -6.07
C THR A 87 33.44 -29.73 -6.11
N ASN A 88 32.11 -29.59 -6.02
CA ASN A 88 31.41 -28.31 -6.06
C ASN A 88 31.01 -27.75 -4.68
N TYR A 89 31.63 -28.21 -3.59
CA TYR A 89 31.27 -27.81 -2.22
C TYR A 89 31.30 -26.29 -1.98
N LEU A 90 32.27 -25.56 -2.55
CA LEU A 90 32.34 -24.09 -2.45
C LEU A 90 31.15 -23.42 -3.14
N VAL A 91 30.82 -23.84 -4.36
CA VAL A 91 29.68 -23.30 -5.13
C VAL A 91 28.37 -23.57 -4.40
N HIS A 92 28.21 -24.77 -3.84
CA HIS A 92 27.06 -25.11 -3.00
C HIS A 92 26.96 -24.22 -1.75
N ALA A 93 28.08 -24.01 -1.03
CA ALA A 93 28.13 -23.17 0.16
C ALA A 93 27.76 -21.71 -0.14
N PHE A 94 28.36 -21.12 -1.19
CA PHE A 94 28.05 -19.74 -1.60
C PHE A 94 26.62 -19.59 -2.14
N GLY A 95 26.11 -20.58 -2.89
CA GLY A 95 24.72 -20.60 -3.34
C GLY A 95 23.72 -20.65 -2.18
N GLY A 96 24.05 -21.41 -1.13
CA GLY A 96 23.28 -21.43 0.12
C GLY A 96 23.27 -20.07 0.80
N LEU A 97 24.44 -19.43 0.94
CA LEU A 97 24.57 -18.09 1.55
C LEU A 97 23.78 -17.03 0.75
N GLN A 98 23.89 -17.03 -0.57
CA GLN A 98 23.14 -16.11 -1.44
C GLN A 98 21.64 -16.26 -1.22
N ALA A 99 21.11 -17.48 -1.20
CA ALA A 99 19.68 -17.70 -0.99
C ALA A 99 19.20 -17.23 0.39
N VAL A 100 20.03 -17.41 1.44
CA VAL A 100 19.72 -16.90 2.79
C VAL A 100 19.69 -15.38 2.80
N LEU A 101 20.70 -14.72 2.20
CA LEU A 101 20.75 -13.26 2.12
C LEU A 101 19.57 -12.67 1.32
N VAL A 102 19.24 -13.29 0.17
CA VAL A 102 18.06 -12.89 -0.62
C VAL A 102 16.78 -13.05 0.19
N GLY A 103 16.59 -14.20 0.86
CA GLY A 103 15.43 -14.42 1.72
C GLY A 103 15.32 -13.40 2.86
N ALA A 104 16.44 -13.11 3.52
CA ALA A 104 16.52 -12.18 4.64
C ALA A 104 16.14 -10.74 4.27
N VAL A 105 16.32 -10.34 3.01
CA VAL A 105 15.95 -9.00 2.52
C VAL A 105 14.55 -9.00 1.89
N MET A 106 14.25 -9.96 1.02
CA MET A 106 13.01 -9.96 0.24
C MET A 106 11.78 -10.26 1.09
N LEU A 107 11.86 -11.13 2.10
CA LEU A 107 10.71 -11.49 2.93
C LEU A 107 10.22 -10.33 3.82
N PRO A 108 11.08 -9.56 4.51
CA PRO A 108 10.63 -8.36 5.21
C PRO A 108 10.03 -7.30 4.29
N ILE A 109 10.59 -7.11 3.09
CA ILE A 109 10.03 -6.18 2.10
C ILE A 109 8.63 -6.66 1.69
N ALA A 110 8.45 -7.95 1.41
CA ALA A 110 7.14 -8.51 1.09
C ALA A 110 6.12 -8.27 2.21
N ALA A 111 6.51 -8.54 3.47
CA ALA A 111 5.66 -8.26 4.63
C ALA A 111 5.29 -6.77 4.72
N GLY A 112 6.25 -5.88 4.49
CA GLY A 112 6.02 -4.43 4.40
C GLY A 112 4.99 -4.07 3.33
N MET A 113 5.06 -4.68 2.15
CA MET A 113 4.08 -4.46 1.08
C MET A 113 2.66 -4.91 1.47
N PHE A 114 2.50 -6.04 2.17
CA PHE A 114 1.19 -6.45 2.67
C PHE A 114 0.65 -5.54 3.78
N VAL A 115 1.52 -5.04 4.66
CA VAL A 115 1.15 -4.04 5.67
C VAL A 115 0.69 -2.75 5.00
N LEU A 116 1.35 -2.32 3.93
CA LEU A 116 0.95 -1.15 3.14
C LEU A 116 -0.40 -1.35 2.45
N ALA A 117 -0.62 -2.50 1.82
CA ALA A 117 -1.90 -2.85 1.22
C ALA A 117 -3.04 -2.80 2.25
N PHE A 118 -2.80 -3.37 3.44
CA PHE A 118 -3.74 -3.28 4.56
C PHE A 118 -3.97 -1.83 5.01
N GLY A 119 -2.91 -1.04 5.13
CA GLY A 119 -2.98 0.39 5.45
C GLY A 119 -3.80 1.19 4.44
N CYS A 120 -3.67 0.86 3.15
CA CYS A 120 -4.45 1.45 2.07
C CYS A 120 -5.95 1.13 2.18
N ILE A 121 -6.28 -0.14 2.38
CA ILE A 121 -7.68 -0.59 2.50
C ILE A 121 -8.32 -0.02 3.77
N THR A 122 -7.55 0.09 4.86
CA THR A 122 -8.03 0.61 6.16
C THR A 122 -7.86 2.12 6.33
N GLN A 123 -7.57 2.85 5.25
CA GLN A 123 -7.52 4.32 5.21
C GLN A 123 -6.51 4.94 6.19
N ARG A 124 -5.39 4.27 6.46
CA ARG A 124 -4.37 4.80 7.37
C ARG A 124 -3.59 5.92 6.69
N SER A 125 -3.52 7.10 7.31
CA SER A 125 -2.82 8.26 6.74
C SER A 125 -1.33 8.01 6.48
N TRP A 126 -0.66 7.19 7.32
CA TRP A 126 0.74 6.81 7.09
C TRP A 126 0.92 6.00 5.80
N ALA A 127 -0.08 5.22 5.37
CA ALA A 127 -0.01 4.42 4.15
C ALA A 127 0.01 5.32 2.90
N TRP A 128 -0.69 6.45 2.95
CA TRP A 128 -0.64 7.44 1.89
C TRP A 128 0.78 7.97 1.65
N TYR A 129 1.45 8.40 2.73
CA TYR A 129 2.83 8.91 2.67
C TYR A 129 3.83 7.82 2.24
N ALA A 130 3.69 6.62 2.81
CA ALA A 130 4.58 5.51 2.49
C ALA A 130 4.48 5.11 1.01
N ASN A 131 3.27 5.00 0.45
CA ASN A 131 3.09 4.70 -0.97
C ASN A 131 3.55 5.83 -1.88
N ALA A 132 3.37 7.10 -1.49
CA ALA A 132 3.97 8.21 -2.23
C ALA A 132 5.51 8.09 -2.28
N GLY A 133 6.15 7.73 -1.17
CA GLY A 133 7.58 7.47 -1.11
C GLY A 133 8.02 6.28 -1.97
N ILE A 134 7.30 5.17 -1.90
CA ILE A 134 7.58 3.95 -2.69
C ILE A 134 7.44 4.20 -4.18
N LEU A 135 6.41 4.94 -4.62
CA LEU A 135 6.27 5.35 -6.02
C LEU A 135 7.46 6.21 -6.48
N GLY A 136 7.93 7.12 -5.63
CA GLY A 136 9.14 7.90 -5.90
C GLY A 136 10.38 7.02 -6.09
N ILE A 137 10.60 6.06 -5.18
CA ILE A 137 11.71 5.09 -5.29
C ILE A 137 11.56 4.23 -6.55
N ALA A 138 10.35 3.73 -6.84
CA ALA A 138 10.07 2.91 -8.01
C ALA A 138 10.34 3.68 -9.32
N ALA A 139 9.99 4.96 -9.39
CA ALA A 139 10.28 5.81 -10.54
C ALA A 139 11.80 5.97 -10.75
N LEU A 140 12.57 6.19 -9.68
CA LEU A 140 14.02 6.28 -9.74
C LEU A 140 14.67 4.95 -10.18
N LEU A 141 14.16 3.82 -9.68
CA LEU A 141 14.64 2.49 -10.09
C LEU A 141 14.29 2.16 -11.55
N ALA A 142 13.14 2.61 -12.05
CA ALA A 142 12.77 2.45 -13.45
C ALA A 142 13.73 3.23 -14.37
N LEU A 143 14.08 4.47 -13.97
CA LEU A 143 15.04 5.31 -14.69
C LEU A 143 16.46 4.75 -14.66
N SER A 144 16.93 4.23 -13.52
CA SER A 144 18.29 3.69 -13.42
C SER A 144 18.51 2.44 -14.31
N ARG A 145 17.44 1.71 -14.62
CA ARG A 145 17.47 0.54 -15.52
C ARG A 145 17.29 0.86 -17.00
N TYR A 146 17.10 2.13 -17.35
CA TYR A 146 16.82 2.56 -18.71
C TYR A 146 17.90 2.13 -19.72
N SER A 147 19.17 2.09 -19.30
CA SER A 147 20.30 1.68 -20.17
C SER A 147 20.24 0.21 -20.58
N VAL A 148 19.64 -0.67 -19.77
CA VAL A 148 19.64 -2.12 -19.99
C VAL A 148 18.40 -2.56 -20.77
N HIS A 149 17.22 -2.05 -20.42
CA HIS A 149 15.94 -2.49 -20.99
C HIS A 149 15.02 -1.31 -21.29
N ARG A 150 15.38 -0.48 -22.29
CA ARG A 150 14.69 0.80 -22.62
C ARG A 150 13.17 0.70 -22.65
N PHE A 151 12.60 -0.24 -23.41
CA PHE A 151 11.15 -0.37 -23.55
C PHE A 151 10.44 -0.74 -22.25
N VAL A 152 10.97 -1.74 -21.52
CA VAL A 152 10.39 -2.19 -20.25
C VAL A 152 10.51 -1.08 -19.20
N SER A 153 11.66 -0.41 -19.13
CA SER A 153 11.87 0.74 -18.23
C SER A 153 10.95 1.91 -18.54
N MET A 154 10.71 2.24 -19.81
CA MET A 154 9.77 3.30 -20.19
C MET A 154 8.33 2.96 -19.80
N ALA A 155 7.89 1.72 -20.08
CA ALA A 155 6.55 1.27 -19.71
C ALA A 155 6.36 1.28 -18.18
N ALA A 156 7.35 0.77 -17.43
CA ALA A 156 7.32 0.78 -15.97
C ALA A 156 7.32 2.22 -15.42
N PHE A 157 8.15 3.10 -15.96
CA PHE A 157 8.19 4.51 -15.56
C PHE A 157 6.85 5.20 -15.81
N ALA A 158 6.28 5.04 -17.01
CA ALA A 158 4.98 5.62 -17.35
C ALA A 158 3.86 5.10 -16.42
N ALA A 159 3.85 3.79 -16.11
CA ALA A 159 2.90 3.21 -15.18
C ALA A 159 3.04 3.78 -13.76
N VAL A 160 4.27 3.88 -13.25
CA VAL A 160 4.54 4.44 -11.91
C VAL A 160 4.15 5.91 -11.85
N VAL A 161 4.50 6.72 -12.86
CA VAL A 161 4.15 8.15 -12.90
C VAL A 161 2.64 8.34 -13.03
N GLY A 162 1.96 7.54 -13.85
CA GLY A 162 0.51 7.58 -13.97
C GLY A 162 -0.19 7.22 -12.66
N LEU A 163 0.28 6.17 -11.98
CA LEU A 163 -0.25 5.76 -10.68
C LEU A 163 0.04 6.82 -9.60
N ALA A 164 1.23 7.40 -9.59
CA ALA A 164 1.60 8.49 -8.67
C ALA A 164 0.74 9.73 -8.90
N TYR A 165 0.51 10.13 -10.15
CA TYR A 165 -0.38 11.24 -10.50
C TYR A 165 -1.80 11.00 -9.98
N ALA A 166 -2.34 9.79 -10.14
CA ALA A 166 -3.65 9.43 -9.63
C ALA A 166 -3.69 9.38 -8.08
N TRP A 167 -2.63 8.88 -7.44
CA TRP A 167 -2.51 8.77 -5.98
C TRP A 167 -2.38 10.12 -5.27
N LEU A 168 -1.71 11.08 -5.92
CA LEU A 168 -1.46 12.41 -5.40
C LEU A 168 -2.63 13.38 -5.62
N GLN A 169 -3.72 12.94 -6.24
CA GLN A 169 -4.92 13.77 -6.45
C GLN A 169 -5.49 14.27 -5.11
N PRO A 170 -6.01 15.52 -5.05
CA PRO A 170 -6.60 16.08 -3.85
C PRO A 170 -7.76 15.24 -3.28
N ALA A 171 -8.52 14.57 -4.14
CA ALA A 171 -9.61 13.68 -3.71
C ALA A 171 -9.09 12.52 -2.83
N VAL A 172 -7.95 11.93 -3.19
CA VAL A 172 -7.32 10.84 -2.43
C VAL A 172 -6.74 11.38 -1.12
N ARG A 173 -6.05 12.53 -1.16
CA ARG A 173 -5.50 13.17 0.04
C ARG A 173 -6.57 13.49 1.08
N ARG A 174 -7.70 14.06 0.62
CA ARG A 174 -8.87 14.34 1.46
C ARG A 174 -9.47 13.07 2.03
N TRP A 175 -9.57 12.00 1.23
CA TRP A 175 -10.06 10.70 1.70
C TRP A 175 -9.19 10.08 2.81
N TYR A 176 -7.87 10.25 2.74
CA TYR A 176 -6.95 9.85 3.82
C TYR A 176 -6.87 10.84 4.99
N GLY A 177 -7.58 11.97 4.93
CA GLY A 177 -7.53 13.02 5.95
C GLY A 177 -6.13 13.63 6.10
N THR A 178 -5.39 13.74 5.00
CA THR A 178 -4.02 14.31 4.99
C THR A 178 -4.00 15.76 4.52
N ASP A 179 -5.13 16.28 4.04
CA ASP A 179 -5.24 17.63 3.52
C ASP A 179 -5.38 18.63 4.68
N THR A 180 -4.35 19.45 4.89
CA THR A 180 -4.32 20.46 5.96
C THR A 180 -4.78 21.84 5.49
N THR A 181 -5.05 22.03 4.19
CA THR A 181 -5.32 23.35 3.61
C THR A 181 -6.77 23.84 3.80
N VAL A 182 -7.54 23.26 4.72
CA VAL A 182 -8.96 23.62 4.97
C VAL A 182 -9.14 24.31 6.34
N GLY A 183 -8.08 24.94 6.85
CA GLY A 183 -8.12 25.82 8.02
C GLY A 183 -8.55 27.23 7.66
#